data_AF-A0A075B1Z4-F1
#
_entry.id   AF-A0A075B1Z4-F1
#
_cell.length_a   1.000
_cell.length_b   1.000
_cell.length_c   1.000
_cell.angle_alpha   90.00
_cell.angle_beta   90.00
_cell.angle_gamma   90.00
#
_symmetry.space_group_name_H-M   'P 1'
#
loop_
_entity.id
_entity.type
_entity.pdbx_description
1 polymer ?
#
loop_
_entity_poly.entity_id
_entity_poly.type
_entity_poly.pdbx_seq_one_letter_code
_entity_poly.pdbx_strand_id
1 'polypeptide(L)'
;MPSPGAYNISTLVKAPIRGSFPLDTQGLCKDYFENYMACLSKNFDHSILCRRGMRDYLKCRMDNDLMDKEDMARLGFADLEEEEREEEIIRKLRESF
;
A
#
# COMPACT_ATOMS: atom_id res chain seq x y z
N MET A 1 9.45 -50.52 -14.55
CA MET A 1 10.59 -49.88 -13.87
C MET A 1 10.74 -48.47 -14.42
N PRO A 2 10.66 -47.39 -13.62
CA PRO A 2 9.86 -47.14 -12.41
C PRO A 2 8.48 -46.50 -12.74
N SER A 3 7.61 -46.37 -11.74
CA SER A 3 6.14 -46.28 -11.89
C SER A 3 5.55 -44.85 -11.84
N PRO A 4 4.34 -44.63 -12.41
CA PRO A 4 3.56 -43.41 -12.24
C PRO A 4 2.72 -43.49 -10.96
N GLY A 5 2.94 -42.59 -10.00
CA GLY A 5 2.11 -42.45 -8.82
C GLY A 5 2.89 -42.30 -7.51
N ALA A 6 2.91 -41.08 -6.99
CA ALA A 6 2.87 -40.71 -5.56
C ALA A 6 3.40 -39.28 -5.38
N TYR A 7 2.68 -38.26 -5.88
CA TYR A 7 2.82 -36.94 -5.29
C TYR A 7 2.02 -36.95 -3.98
N ASN A 8 2.71 -37.13 -2.85
CA ASN A 8 2.11 -36.82 -1.56
C ASN A 8 2.01 -35.29 -1.43
N ILE A 9 0.93 -34.72 -1.98
CA ILE A 9 0.52 -33.34 -1.68
C ILE A 9 -0.11 -33.36 -0.29
N SER A 10 0.73 -33.46 0.71
CA SER A 10 0.42 -33.10 2.10
C SER A 10 1.33 -31.96 2.55
N THR A 11 1.59 -31.02 1.64
CA THR A 11 1.91 -29.65 2.03
C THR A 11 0.60 -29.05 2.52
N LEU A 12 0.30 -29.19 3.81
CA LEU A 12 -0.70 -28.37 4.49
C LEU A 12 -0.30 -26.91 4.23
N VAL A 13 -0.91 -26.28 3.23
CA VAL A 13 -0.72 -24.86 2.94
C VAL A 13 -1.32 -24.12 4.13
N LYS A 14 -0.45 -23.73 5.07
CA LYS A 14 -0.87 -22.91 6.21
C LYS A 14 -1.40 -21.61 5.64
N ALA A 15 -2.64 -21.26 5.99
CA ALA A 15 -3.22 -20.00 5.58
C ALA A 15 -2.27 -18.85 5.97
N PRO A 16 -2.16 -17.81 5.13
CA PRO A 16 -1.37 -16.63 5.48
C PRO A 16 -1.81 -16.10 6.83
N ILE A 17 -0.85 -15.67 7.65
CA ILE A 17 -1.09 -15.18 9.02
C ILE A 17 -2.10 -14.02 9.04
N ARG A 18 -2.16 -13.23 7.96
CA ARG A 18 -3.07 -12.09 7.77
C ARG A 18 -4.20 -12.35 6.77
N GLY A 19 -4.46 -13.61 6.44
CA GLY A 19 -5.46 -13.98 5.43
C GLY A 19 -5.12 -13.47 4.02
N SER A 20 -6.10 -13.52 3.12
CA SER A 20 -6.03 -12.93 1.78
C SER A 20 -6.58 -11.51 1.80
N PHE A 21 -5.81 -10.53 1.31
CA PHE A 21 -6.27 -9.14 1.24
C PHE A 21 -7.54 -9.01 0.39
N PRO A 22 -8.58 -8.30 0.87
CA PRO A 22 -9.76 -7.99 0.06
C PRO A 22 -9.37 -7.25 -1.22
N LEU A 23 -10.00 -7.62 -2.34
CA LEU A 23 -9.89 -6.86 -3.57
C LEU A 23 -10.81 -5.63 -3.52
N ASP A 24 -10.36 -4.53 -4.11
CA ASP A 24 -11.19 -3.34 -4.28
C ASP A 24 -12.17 -3.55 -5.44
N THR A 25 -13.23 -4.32 -5.20
CA THR A 25 -14.20 -4.65 -6.26
C THR A 25 -15.11 -3.46 -6.62
N GLN A 26 -15.26 -2.51 -5.70
CA GLN A 26 -16.10 -1.32 -5.89
C GLN A 26 -15.31 -0.13 -6.43
N GLY A 27 -13.97 -0.21 -6.47
CA GLY A 27 -13.11 0.84 -6.96
C GLY A 27 -13.01 2.05 -6.02
N LEU A 28 -13.19 1.85 -4.71
CA LEU A 28 -13.15 2.93 -3.70
C LEU A 28 -11.81 3.67 -3.69
N CYS A 29 -10.73 2.97 -4.03
CA CYS A 29 -9.38 3.49 -4.07
C CYS A 29 -8.81 3.58 -5.50
N LYS A 30 -9.67 3.52 -6.52
CA LYS A 30 -9.26 3.50 -7.92
C LYS A 30 -8.47 4.75 -8.31
N ASP A 31 -8.92 5.94 -7.91
CA ASP A 31 -8.24 7.20 -8.28
C ASP A 31 -6.82 7.26 -7.71
N TYR A 32 -6.64 6.83 -6.45
CA TYR A 32 -5.31 6.73 -5.83
C TYR A 32 -4.42 5.71 -6.53
N PHE A 33 -4.99 4.56 -6.91
CA PHE A 33 -4.29 3.54 -7.67
C PHE A 33 -3.83 4.07 -9.03
N GLU A 34 -4.73 4.71 -9.79
CA GLU A 34 -4.41 5.27 -11.11
C GLU A 34 -3.32 6.35 -11.02
N ASN A 35 -3.38 7.22 -10.01
CA ASN A 35 -2.34 8.21 -9.75
C ASN A 35 -0.98 7.56 -9.46
N TYR A 36 -0.95 6.53 -8.62
CA TYR A 36 0.27 5.79 -8.32
C TYR A 36 0.83 5.08 -9.56
N MET A 37 -0.01 4.37 -10.31
CA MET A 37 0.39 3.68 -11.54
C MET A 37 0.87 4.65 -12.62
N ALA A 38 0.22 5.80 -12.76
CA ALA A 38 0.65 6.85 -13.68
C ALA A 38 2.05 7.38 -13.31
N CYS A 39 2.35 7.50 -12.01
CA CYS A 39 3.69 7.85 -11.56
C CYS A 39 4.71 6.77 -11.92
N LEU A 40 4.42 5.49 -11.64
CA LEU A 40 5.34 4.39 -11.97
C LEU A 40 5.63 4.34 -13.48
N SER A 41 4.58 4.42 -14.30
CA SER A 41 4.70 4.41 -15.76
C SER A 41 5.60 5.55 -16.28
N LYS A 42 5.48 6.75 -15.69
CA LYS A 42 6.34 7.90 -16.05
C LYS A 42 7.78 7.75 -15.58
N ASN A 43 8.01 6.97 -14.52
CA ASN A 43 9.31 6.84 -13.86
C ASN A 43 9.93 5.45 -14.07
N PHE A 44 9.57 4.73 -15.15
CA PHE A 44 10.15 3.42 -15.48
C PHE A 44 10.11 2.44 -14.29
N ASP A 45 8.98 2.41 -13.59
CA ASP A 45 8.73 1.57 -12.42
C ASP A 45 9.66 1.83 -11.21
N HIS A 46 10.35 2.97 -11.17
CA HIS A 46 11.11 3.42 -10.00
C HIS A 46 10.18 3.86 -8.86
N SER A 47 9.72 2.90 -8.06
CA SER A 47 8.77 3.11 -6.96
C SER A 47 9.21 4.12 -5.90
N ILE A 48 10.53 4.28 -5.69
CA ILE A 48 11.09 5.28 -4.75
C ILE A 48 10.64 6.70 -5.12
N LEU A 49 10.49 7.01 -6.41
CA LEU A 49 10.06 8.32 -6.89
C LEU A 49 8.54 8.53 -6.73
N CYS A 50 7.79 7.47 -6.46
CA CYS A 50 6.33 7.45 -6.41
C CYS A 50 5.80 7.15 -5.00
N ARG A 51 6.62 7.33 -3.97
CA ARG A 51 6.29 6.99 -2.57
C ARG A 51 5.06 7.72 -2.04
N ARG A 52 4.86 9.00 -2.37
CA ARG A 52 3.65 9.75 -1.96
C ARG A 52 2.38 9.10 -2.51
N GLY A 53 2.35 8.79 -3.81
CA GLY A 53 1.22 8.08 -4.44
C GLY A 53 0.98 6.69 -3.86
N MET A 54 2.05 5.94 -3.57
CA MET A 54 1.95 4.63 -2.92
C MET A 54 1.33 4.74 -1.52
N ARG A 55 1.80 5.70 -0.71
CA ARG A 55 1.29 5.96 0.64
C ARG A 55 -0.18 6.32 0.60
N ASP A 56 -0.60 7.23 -0.28
CA ASP A 56 -2.00 7.67 -0.37
C ASP A 56 -2.92 6.52 -0.78
N TYR A 57 -2.47 5.66 -1.69
CA TYR A 57 -3.19 4.46 -2.09
C TYR A 57 -3.34 3.47 -0.92
N LEU A 58 -2.26 3.19 -0.18
CA LEU A 58 -2.32 2.32 1.00
C LEU A 58 -3.21 2.90 2.10
N LYS A 59 -3.14 4.22 2.30
CA LYS A 59 -4.02 4.93 3.23
C LYS A 59 -5.49 4.72 2.89
N CYS A 60 -5.86 4.96 1.64
CA CYS A 60 -7.23 4.73 1.18
C CYS A 60 -7.70 3.29 1.46
N ARG A 61 -6.83 2.30 1.20
CA ARG A 61 -7.18 0.89 1.44
C ARG A 61 -7.40 0.59 2.92
N MET A 62 -6.59 1.15 3.82
CA MET A 62 -6.76 0.99 5.26
C MET A 62 -8.00 1.73 5.80
N ASP A 63 -8.33 2.88 5.22
CA ASP A 63 -9.50 3.67 5.61
C ASP A 63 -10.83 3.03 5.15
N ASN A 64 -10.79 2.17 4.11
CA ASN A 64 -11.95 1.45 3.56
C ASN A 64 -11.96 -0.05 3.89
N ASP A 65 -11.18 -0.49 4.88
CA ASP A 65 -11.11 -1.90 5.32
C ASP A 65 -10.73 -2.91 4.19
N LEU A 66 -10.01 -2.44 3.17
CA LEU A 66 -9.44 -3.25 2.08
C LEU A 66 -8.01 -3.73 2.40
N MET A 67 -7.53 -3.38 3.60
CA MET A 67 -6.25 -3.75 4.18
C MET A 67 -6.31 -3.54 5.70
N ASP A 68 -5.63 -4.37 6.48
CA ASP A 68 -5.46 -4.16 7.91
C ASP A 68 -4.81 -2.80 8.18
N LYS A 69 -5.28 -2.09 9.21
CA LYS A 69 -4.69 -0.83 9.65
C LYS A 69 -3.30 -1.07 10.21
N GLU A 70 -2.32 -0.36 9.68
CA GLU A 70 -0.93 -0.36 10.12
C GLU A 70 -0.40 1.08 10.13
N ASP A 71 0.60 1.33 10.96
CA ASP A 71 1.27 2.63 11.04
C ASP A 71 2.07 2.90 9.75
N MET A 72 1.88 4.09 9.17
CA MET A 72 2.62 4.53 7.99
C MET A 72 4.13 4.54 8.20
N ALA A 73 4.59 4.83 9.43
CA ALA A 73 6.00 4.75 9.76
C ALA A 73 6.54 3.32 9.61
N ARG A 74 5.74 2.31 10.00
CA ARG A 74 6.10 0.88 9.86
C ARG A 74 6.04 0.40 8.42
N LEU A 75 5.24 1.05 7.58
CA LEU A 75 5.21 0.86 6.13
C LEU A 75 6.32 1.64 5.40
N GLY A 76 7.16 2.36 6.13
CA GLY A 76 8.31 3.08 5.59
C GLY A 76 7.98 4.46 5.04
N PHE A 77 7.00 5.17 5.63
CA PHE A 77 6.60 6.54 5.25
C PHE A 77 6.73 7.57 6.38
N ALA A 78 7.54 7.28 7.41
CA ALA A 78 7.68 8.15 8.58
C ALA A 78 8.14 9.58 8.21
N ASP A 79 9.07 9.67 7.26
CA ASP A 79 9.60 10.92 6.70
C ASP A 79 8.51 11.76 6.05
N LEU A 80 7.61 11.13 5.30
CA LEU A 80 6.54 11.84 4.62
C LEU A 80 5.47 12.35 5.58
N GLU A 81 5.22 11.64 6.69
CA GLU A 81 4.31 12.15 7.73
C GLU A 81 4.92 13.32 8.51
N GLU A 82 6.24 13.33 8.70
CA GLU A 82 6.95 14.45 9.32
C GLU A 82 6.89 15.68 8.42
N GLU A 83 7.20 15.54 7.12
CA GLU A 83 7.04 16.61 6.12
C GLU A 83 5.62 17.20 6.13
N GLU A 84 4.58 16.37 6.13
CA GLU A 84 3.18 16.85 6.15
C GLU A 84 2.83 17.60 7.43
N ARG A 85 3.32 17.14 8.59
CA ARG A 85 3.13 17.85 9.87
C ARG A 85 3.80 19.22 9.86
N GLU A 86 5.03 19.30 9.34
CA GLU A 86 5.76 20.56 9.21
C GLU A 86 5.05 21.53 8.25
N GLU A 87 4.62 21.05 7.09
CA GLU A 87 3.86 21.84 6.12
C GLU A 87 2.56 22.38 6.73
N GLU A 88 1.85 21.57 7.53
CA GLU A 88 0.63 22.02 8.21
C GLU A 88 0.92 23.11 9.26
N ILE A 89 2.01 22.99 10.02
CA ILE A 89 2.44 24.02 10.97
C ILE A 89 2.74 25.33 10.22
N ILE A 90 3.52 25.26 9.13
CA ILE A 90 3.86 26.43 8.32
C ILE A 90 2.60 27.11 7.77
N ARG A 91 1.64 26.32 7.27
CA ARG A 91 0.35 26.84 6.77
C ARG A 91 -0.41 27.59 7.87
N LYS A 92 -0.55 26.99 9.06
CA LYS A 92 -1.22 27.62 10.20
C LYS A 92 -0.54 28.91 10.64
N LEU A 93 0.80 28.95 10.63
CA LEU A 93 1.55 30.16 10.92
C LEU A 93 1.23 31.26 9.89
N ARG A 94 1.23 30.94 8.59
CA ARG A 94 0.89 31.90 7.53
C ARG A 94 -0.54 32.43 7.65
N GLU A 95 -1.49 31.61 8.08
CA GLU A 95 -2.89 32.04 8.28
C GLU A 95 -3.08 32.87 9.56
N SER A 96 -2.13 32.82 10.49
CA SER A 96 -2.19 33.56 11.76
C SER A 96 -1.59 34.98 11.69
N PHE A 97 -0.91 35.32 10.60
CA PHE A 97 -0.35 36.65 10.31
C PHE A 97 -1.04 37.27 9.09
#